data_AF-A0A6H1P5T4-F1
#
_entry.id   AF-A0A6H1P5T4-F1
#
_cell.length_a   1.000
_cell.length_b   1.000
_cell.length_c   1.000
_cell.angle_alpha   90.00
_cell.angle_beta   90.00
_cell.angle_gamma   90.00
#
_symmetry.space_group_name_H-M   'P 1'
#
loop_
_entity.id
_entity.type
_entity.pdbx_description
1 polymer ?
#
loop_
_entity_poly.entity_id
_entity_poly.type
_entity_poly.pdbx_seq_one_letter_code
_entity_poly.pdbx_strand_id
1 'polypeptide(L)'
;MVYKKAGHADLMDQIVSDSQLAGEIKKHPRFGKPIPSLLFSGDVYSNFLNTASDAGYLPPFVILQKEIRLEISKAITLKELESAEFEIMSLIDAINERILKYNSICPPKMKKGKIDFDNIENQYKIWE
;
A
#
# COMPACT_ATOMS: atom_id res chain seq x y z
N MET A 1 20.02 10.20 -24.12
CA MET A 1 21.16 10.05 -23.19
C MET A 1 21.24 8.59 -22.80
N VAL A 2 22.21 7.84 -23.34
CA VAL A 2 22.42 6.41 -23.04
C VAL A 2 23.56 6.33 -22.04
N TYR A 3 23.29 5.78 -20.85
CA TYR A 3 24.31 5.56 -19.82
C TYR A 3 25.29 4.47 -20.31
N LYS A 4 26.55 4.86 -20.58
CA LYS A 4 27.64 3.91 -20.79
C LYS A 4 28.01 3.31 -19.42
N LYS A 5 27.63 2.05 -19.19
CA LYS A 5 28.03 1.30 -18.00
C LYS A 5 29.50 0.92 -18.15
N ALA A 6 30.37 1.56 -17.37
CA ALA A 6 31.79 1.25 -17.32
C ALA A 6 32.01 -0.04 -16.51
N GLY A 7 31.96 -1.17 -17.20
CA GLY A 7 32.28 -2.52 -16.73
C GLY A 7 32.52 -3.38 -17.96
N HIS A 8 33.35 -4.43 -17.84
CA HIS A 8 33.74 -5.32 -18.94
C HIS A 8 32.52 -5.64 -19.81
N ALA A 9 32.52 -5.14 -21.05
CA ALA A 9 31.43 -5.36 -21.98
C ALA A 9 31.51 -6.83 -22.39
N ASP A 10 30.56 -7.63 -21.93
CA ASP A 10 30.47 -9.03 -22.30
C ASP A 10 30.11 -9.07 -23.79
N LEU A 11 31.08 -9.41 -24.64
CA LEU A 11 30.97 -9.33 -26.10
C LEU A 11 29.78 -10.14 -26.61
N MET A 12 29.42 -11.22 -25.90
CA MET A 12 28.27 -12.06 -26.23
C MET A 12 26.94 -11.31 -26.04
N ASP A 13 26.82 -10.50 -24.99
CA ASP A 13 25.63 -9.67 -24.76
C ASP A 13 25.45 -8.60 -25.85
N GLN A 14 26.56 -8.04 -26.34
CA GLN A 14 26.54 -7.07 -27.44
C GLN A 14 26.15 -7.73 -28.78
N ILE A 15 26.68 -8.91 -29.08
CA ILE A 15 26.32 -9.67 -30.28
C ILE A 15 24.83 -10.04 -30.26
N VAL A 16 24.31 -10.42 -29.09
CA VAL A 16 22.89 -10.76 -28.93
C VAL A 16 21.99 -9.52 -29.01
N SER A 17 22.41 -8.36 -28.50
CA SER A 17 21.64 -7.12 -28.60
C SER A 17 21.60 -6.56 -30.02
N ASP A 18 22.70 -6.70 -30.77
CA ASP A 18 22.85 -6.14 -32.12
C ASP A 18 22.23 -7.04 -33.21
N SER A 19 22.04 -8.32 -32.90
CA SER A 19 21.43 -9.27 -33.82
C SER A 19 19.90 -9.31 -33.67
N GLN A 20 19.19 -9.54 -34.79
CA GLN A 20 17.73 -9.76 -34.80
C GLN A 20 17.29 -11.01 -33.99
N LEU A 21 18.26 -11.80 -33.51
CA LEU A 21 18.08 -12.98 -32.66
C LEU A 21 17.38 -12.65 -31.35
N ALA A 22 17.56 -11.44 -30.79
CA ALA A 22 16.85 -11.03 -29.57
C ALA A 22 15.32 -11.10 -29.72
N GLY A 23 14.79 -10.88 -30.92
CA GLY A 23 13.36 -11.02 -31.22
C GLY A 23 12.90 -12.47 -31.36
N GLU A 24 13.76 -13.34 -31.88
CA GLU A 24 13.48 -14.77 -32.06
C GLU A 24 13.56 -15.54 -30.73
N ILE A 25 14.55 -15.22 -29.89
CA ILE A 25 14.76 -15.83 -28.59
C ILE A 25 13.54 -15.61 -27.66
N LYS A 26 12.94 -14.41 -27.73
CA LYS A 26 11.73 -14.05 -26.95
C LYS A 26 10.48 -14.87 -27.33
N LYS A 27 10.47 -15.52 -28.50
CA LYS A 27 9.33 -16.35 -28.95
C LYS A 27 9.39 -17.78 -28.41
N HIS A 28 10.45 -18.18 -27.71
CA HIS A 28 10.58 -19.55 -27.23
C HIS A 28 9.65 -19.85 -26.04
N PRO A 29 9.06 -21.06 -25.96
CA PRO A 29 8.07 -21.43 -24.94
C PRO A 29 8.57 -21.34 -23.48
N ARG A 30 9.89 -21.38 -23.27
CA ARG A 30 10.54 -21.32 -21.95
C ARG A 30 11.20 -19.97 -21.67
N PHE A 31 11.04 -18.99 -22.56
CA PHE A 31 11.53 -17.65 -22.29
C PHE A 31 10.64 -17.00 -21.23
N GLY A 32 11.25 -16.53 -20.15
CA GLY A 32 10.52 -15.86 -19.07
C GLY A 32 9.77 -14.63 -19.59
N LYS A 33 8.59 -14.35 -19.02
CA LYS A 33 7.87 -13.12 -19.35
C LYS A 33 8.71 -11.92 -18.88
N PRO A 34 8.85 -10.85 -19.69
CA PRO A 34 9.52 -9.64 -19.25
C PRO A 34 8.78 -9.07 -18.04
N ILE A 35 9.53 -8.67 -17.02
CA ILE A 35 8.96 -8.06 -15.82
C ILE A 35 8.36 -6.71 -16.25
N PRO A 36 7.06 -6.46 -16.01
CA PRO A 36 6.43 -5.19 -16.36
C PRO A 36 7.19 -4.00 -15.76
N SER A 37 7.43 -2.96 -16.57
CA SER A 37 8.11 -1.74 -16.12
C SER A 37 7.43 -1.07 -14.94
N LEU A 38 6.11 -1.23 -14.83
CA LEU A 38 5.27 -0.72 -13.73
C LEU A 38 5.70 -1.25 -12.36
N LEU A 39 6.20 -2.48 -12.27
CA LEU A 39 6.68 -3.05 -11.00
C LEU A 39 7.94 -2.36 -10.48
N PHE A 40 8.70 -1.72 -11.37
CA PHE A 40 9.91 -0.97 -11.01
C PHE A 40 9.62 0.50 -10.68
N SER A 41 8.43 1.00 -11.01
CA SER A 41 8.04 2.39 -10.78
C SER A 41 6.90 2.48 -9.75
N GLY A 42 7.20 2.94 -8.54
CA GLY A 42 6.22 3.25 -7.50
C GLY A 42 6.31 2.38 -6.24
N ASP A 43 5.47 2.70 -5.26
CA ASP A 43 5.35 1.93 -4.03
C ASP A 43 4.61 0.61 -4.27
N VAL A 44 5.00 -0.44 -3.54
CA VAL A 44 4.40 -1.79 -3.65
C VAL A 44 2.87 -1.73 -3.47
N TYR A 45 2.39 -0.80 -2.65
CA TYR A 45 0.97 -0.59 -2.39
C TYR A 45 0.21 -0.03 -3.60
N SER A 46 0.75 0.97 -4.30
CA SER A 46 0.08 1.55 -5.47
C SER A 46 -0.03 0.55 -6.61
N ASN A 47 1.00 -0.28 -6.80
CA ASN A 47 0.99 -1.34 -7.82
C ASN A 47 -0.04 -2.44 -7.49
N PHE A 48 -0.18 -2.80 -6.22
CA PHE A 48 -1.22 -3.72 -5.78
C PHE A 48 -2.62 -3.13 -5.97
N LEU A 49 -2.85 -1.86 -5.61
CA LEU A 49 -4.13 -1.21 -5.80
C LEU A 49 -4.53 -1.11 -7.28
N ASN A 50 -3.60 -0.76 -8.17
CA ASN A 50 -3.87 -0.72 -9.62
C ASN A 50 -4.27 -2.11 -10.13
N THR A 51 -3.52 -3.14 -9.75
CA THR A 51 -3.81 -4.54 -10.15
C THR A 51 -5.15 -5.02 -9.58
N ALA A 52 -5.45 -4.66 -8.34
CA ALA A 52 -6.67 -5.05 -7.66
C ALA A 52 -7.89 -4.30 -8.21
N SER A 53 -7.74 -3.01 -8.56
CA SER A 53 -8.76 -2.21 -9.24
C SER A 53 -9.06 -2.76 -10.63
N ASP A 54 -8.04 -3.10 -11.41
CA ASP A 54 -8.20 -3.74 -12.73
C ASP A 54 -8.91 -5.09 -12.64
N ALA A 55 -8.80 -5.78 -11.49
CA ALA A 55 -9.49 -7.03 -11.20
C ALA A 55 -10.83 -6.87 -10.45
N GLY A 56 -11.27 -5.64 -10.14
CA GLY A 56 -12.47 -5.36 -9.37
C GLY A 56 -12.44 -5.80 -7.89
N TYR A 57 -11.24 -6.05 -7.33
CA TYR A 57 -11.05 -6.54 -5.97
C TYR A 57 -10.66 -5.39 -5.01
N LEU A 58 -11.48 -5.13 -4.00
CA LEU A 58 -11.17 -4.17 -2.93
C LEU A 58 -10.61 -4.93 -1.71
N PRO A 59 -9.39 -4.62 -1.25
CA PRO A 59 -8.81 -5.33 -0.11
C PRO A 59 -9.61 -5.07 1.18
N PRO A 60 -9.84 -6.08 2.03
CA PRO A 60 -10.63 -5.94 3.26
C PRO A 60 -10.14 -4.86 4.22
N PHE A 61 -8.82 -4.65 4.32
CA PHE A 61 -8.25 -3.63 5.19
C PHE A 61 -8.56 -2.20 4.72
N VAL A 62 -8.79 -1.97 3.42
CA VAL A 62 -9.17 -0.64 2.90
C VAL A 62 -10.59 -0.28 3.32
N ILE A 63 -11.47 -1.26 3.40
CA ILE A 63 -12.84 -1.08 3.93
C ILE A 63 -12.77 -0.71 5.41
N LEU A 64 -12.01 -1.50 6.19
CA LEU A 64 -11.78 -1.23 7.62
C LEU A 64 -11.16 0.15 7.86
N GLN A 65 -10.24 0.59 6.99
CA GLN A 65 -9.63 1.92 7.10
C GLN A 65 -10.68 3.04 7.00
N LYS A 66 -11.63 2.93 6.07
CA LYS A 66 -12.73 3.91 5.91
C LYS A 66 -13.67 3.89 7.11
N GLU A 67 -13.98 2.70 7.63
CA GLU A 67 -14.83 2.55 8.82
C GLU A 67 -14.17 3.17 10.06
N ILE A 68 -12.90 2.87 10.31
CA ILE A 68 -12.13 3.45 11.43
C ILE A 68 -12.10 4.98 11.33
N ARG A 69 -11.86 5.54 10.13
CA ARG A 69 -11.87 6.99 9.92
C ARG A 69 -13.22 7.62 10.30
N LEU A 70 -14.32 6.98 9.89
CA LEU A 70 -15.67 7.47 10.19
C LEU A 70 -15.94 7.44 11.70
N GLU A 71 -15.47 6.41 12.40
CA GLU A 71 -15.62 6.34 13.85
C GLU A 71 -14.75 7.34 14.61
N ILE A 72 -13.52 7.59 14.16
CA ILE A 72 -12.68 8.65 14.72
C ILE A 72 -13.36 10.00 14.55
N SER A 73 -13.97 10.28 13.39
CA SER A 73 -14.70 11.53 13.17
C SER A 73 -15.89 11.69 14.13
N LYS A 74 -16.62 10.59 14.39
CA LYS A 74 -17.72 10.58 15.38
C LYS A 74 -17.21 10.84 16.79
N ALA A 75 -16.09 10.24 17.16
CA ALA A 75 -15.45 10.44 18.46
C ALA A 75 -15.06 11.91 18.68
N ILE A 76 -14.51 12.56 17.64
CA ILE A 76 -14.16 13.99 17.68
C ILE A 76 -15.42 14.84 17.86
N THR A 77 -16.49 14.58 17.10
CA THR A 77 -17.74 15.34 17.26
C THR A 77 -18.37 15.17 18.64
N LEU A 78 -18.27 14.00 19.26
CA LEU A 78 -18.77 13.76 20.62
C LEU A 78 -17.93 14.46 21.69
N LYS A 79 -16.61 14.55 21.47
CA LYS A 79 -15.70 15.33 22.32
C LYS A 79 -16.04 16.82 22.27
N GLU A 80 -16.35 17.36 21.09
CA GLU A 80 -16.77 18.77 20.93
C GLU A 80 -18.12 19.08 21.61
N LEU A 81 -19.01 18.09 21.71
CA LEU A 81 -20.32 18.21 22.34
C LEU A 81 -20.30 18.01 23.88
N GLU A 82 -19.11 17.90 24.50
CA GLU A 82 -18.93 17.58 25.93
C GLU A 82 -19.80 16.40 26.42
N SER A 83 -19.92 15.36 25.60
CA SER A 83 -20.58 14.12 26.01
C SER A 83 -19.82 13.44 27.16
N ALA A 84 -20.52 12.59 27.93
CA ALA A 84 -19.96 11.95 29.11
C ALA A 84 -18.62 11.26 28.78
N GLU A 85 -17.56 11.59 29.53
CA GLU A 85 -16.20 11.08 29.30
C GLU A 85 -16.15 9.55 29.19
N PHE A 86 -16.99 8.86 29.97
CA PHE A 86 -17.12 7.41 29.95
C PHE A 86 -17.55 6.86 28.57
N GLU A 87 -18.50 7.53 27.90
CA GLU A 87 -18.97 7.11 26.57
C GLU A 87 -17.88 7.31 25.51
N ILE A 88 -17.12 8.41 25.62
CA ILE A 88 -16.02 8.70 24.71
C ILE A 88 -14.89 7.67 24.89
N MET A 89 -14.52 7.34 26.14
CA MET A 89 -13.52 6.31 26.42
C MET A 89 -13.93 4.94 25.88
N SER A 90 -15.19 4.52 26.10
CA SER A 90 -15.69 3.26 25.57
C SER A 90 -15.65 3.21 24.03
N LEU A 91 -15.92 4.33 23.37
CA LEU A 91 -15.86 4.44 21.92
C LEU A 91 -14.42 4.38 21.40
N ILE A 92 -13.45 5.01 22.10
CA ILE A 92 -12.02 4.91 21.79
C ILE A 92 -11.54 3.46 21.89
N ASP A 93 -11.96 2.73 22.92
CA ASP A 93 -11.61 1.31 23.07
C ASP A 93 -12.14 0.47 21.90
N ALA A 94 -13.39 0.69 21.49
CA ALA A 94 -13.98 0.02 20.33
C ALA A 94 -13.24 0.34 19.02
N ILE A 95 -12.75 1.58 18.85
CA ILE A 95 -11.91 1.96 17.70
C ILE A 95 -10.57 1.22 17.78
N ASN A 96 -9.94 1.17 18.95
CA ASN A 96 -8.66 0.48 19.14
C ASN A 96 -8.74 -1.02 18.84
N GLU A 97 -9.85 -1.69 19.17
CA GLU A 97 -10.10 -3.07 18.77
C GLU A 97 -10.15 -3.23 17.24
N ARG A 98 -10.81 -2.30 16.53
CA ARG A 98 -10.82 -2.31 15.06
C ARG A 98 -9.45 -2.05 14.46
N ILE A 99 -8.66 -1.16 15.06
CA ILE A 99 -7.28 -0.91 14.64
C ILE A 99 -6.43 -2.17 14.80
N LEU A 100 -6.61 -2.95 15.87
CA LEU A 100 -5.93 -4.23 16.03
C LEU A 100 -6.29 -5.23 14.91
N LYS A 101 -7.58 -5.31 14.55
CA LYS A 101 -8.04 -6.13 13.41
C LYS A 101 -7.48 -5.62 12.07
N TYR A 102 -7.41 -4.31 11.87
CA TYR A 102 -6.77 -3.73 10.71
C TYR A 102 -5.29 -4.12 10.65
N ASN A 103 -4.56 -3.97 11.76
CA ASN A 103 -3.13 -4.26 11.86
C ASN A 103 -2.78 -5.75 11.69
N SER A 104 -3.72 -6.67 11.90
CA SER A 104 -3.49 -8.10 11.66
C SER A 104 -3.60 -8.46 10.18
N ILE A 105 -4.42 -7.74 9.41
CA ILE A 105 -4.63 -7.95 7.97
C ILE A 105 -3.65 -7.11 7.14
N CYS A 106 -3.27 -5.94 7.66
CA CYS A 106 -2.48 -4.95 6.96
C CYS A 106 -0.98 -5.34 6.87
N PRO A 107 -0.30 -5.09 5.74
CA PRO A 107 1.14 -5.29 5.62
C PRO A 107 1.93 -4.53 6.70
N PRO A 108 3.09 -5.04 7.16
CA PRO A 108 3.86 -4.45 8.26
C PRO A 108 4.17 -2.96 8.13
N LYS A 109 4.43 -2.48 6.90
CA LYS A 109 4.76 -1.08 6.62
C LYS A 109 3.58 -0.11 6.81
N MET A 110 2.35 -0.62 6.81
CA MET A 110 1.12 0.17 6.84
C MET A 110 0.34 0.03 8.15
N LYS A 111 0.91 -0.67 9.15
CA LYS A 111 0.32 -0.78 10.48
C LYS A 111 0.28 0.59 11.15
N LYS A 112 -0.80 0.86 11.88
CA LYS A 112 -1.07 2.15 12.54
C LYS A 112 -1.06 1.99 14.07
N GLY A 113 -0.80 3.09 14.78
CA GLY A 113 -0.82 3.13 16.24
C GLY A 113 -2.22 3.11 16.82
N LYS A 114 -2.32 2.86 18.12
CA LYS A 114 -3.56 3.04 18.89
C LYS A 114 -3.89 4.52 19.05
N ILE A 115 -5.14 4.80 19.40
CA ILE A 115 -5.69 6.13 19.62
C ILE A 115 -5.95 6.31 21.11
N ASP A 116 -5.60 7.49 21.60
CA ASP A 116 -5.87 7.95 22.96
C ASP A 116 -6.70 9.24 22.89
N PHE A 117 -7.33 9.63 24.00
CA PHE A 117 -8.20 10.81 24.08
C PHE A 117 -7.49 12.10 23.61
N ASP A 118 -6.24 12.28 24.03
CA ASP A 118 -5.42 13.44 23.66
C ASP A 118 -4.90 13.39 22.22
N ASN A 119 -4.79 12.19 21.64
CA ASN A 119 -4.14 11.98 20.34
C ASN A 119 -5.13 11.85 19.18
N ILE A 120 -6.44 11.94 19.44
CA ILE A 120 -7.47 11.59 18.48
C ILE A 120 -7.45 12.47 17.21
N GLU A 121 -7.19 13.77 17.36
CA GLU A 121 -7.09 14.73 16.26
C GLU A 121 -5.84 14.50 15.40
N ASN A 122 -4.71 14.19 16.04
CA ASN A 122 -3.47 13.88 15.34
C ASN A 122 -3.58 12.55 14.59
N GLN A 123 -4.20 11.55 15.20
CA GLN A 123 -4.46 10.28 14.56
C GLN A 123 -5.38 10.46 13.37
N TYR A 124 -6.44 11.26 13.46
CA TYR A 124 -7.33 11.51 12.32
C TYR A 124 -6.56 11.97 11.05
N LYS A 125 -5.55 12.83 11.20
CA LYS A 125 -4.67 13.27 10.08
C LYS A 125 -3.78 12.14 9.54
N ILE A 126 -3.38 11.19 10.38
CA ILE A 126 -2.57 10.02 9.96
C ILE A 126 -3.45 9.00 9.21
N TRP A 127 -4.76 9.00 9.46
CA TRP A 127 -5.76 8.16 8.80
C TRP A 127 -6.40 8.82 7.57
N GLU A 128 -6.03 10.07 7.26
CA GLU A 128 -6.32 10.75 5.98
C GLU A 128 -5.55 10.11 4.82
#